data_AF-C8WLV2-F1
#
_entry.id   AF-C8WLV2-F1
#
_cell.length_a   1.000
_cell.length_b   1.000
_cell.length_c   1.000
_cell.angle_alpha   90.00
_cell.angle_beta   90.00
_cell.angle_gamma   90.00
#
_symmetry.space_group_name_H-M   'P 1'
#
loop_
_entity.id
_entity.type
_entity.pdbx_description
1 polymer ?
#
loop_
_entity_poly.entity_id
_entity_poly.type
_entity_poly.pdbx_seq_one_letter_code
_entity_poly.pdbx_strand_id
1 'polypeptide(L)'
;MQVATPWQWQFPPCSKWIPKNGRMRRDQALKIIEEAEEVMKAQRVGDPLYAMELMDVINACETALREVPEDTLDSIKRATIRKNEERGYYE
;
A
#
# COMPACT_ATOMS: atom_id res chain seq x y z
N MET A 1 17.45 7.00 14.47
CA MET A 1 16.88 5.68 14.09
C MET A 1 15.40 5.72 14.39
N GLN A 2 14.58 5.72 13.34
CA GLN A 2 13.13 5.67 13.52
C GLN A 2 12.73 4.30 14.05
N VAL A 3 11.98 4.28 15.15
CA VAL A 3 11.43 3.03 15.68
C VAL A 3 10.24 2.67 14.81
N ALA A 4 10.35 1.60 14.03
CA ALA A 4 9.24 1.08 13.27
C ALA A 4 8.10 0.69 14.21
N THR A 5 6.93 1.30 14.04
CA THR A 5 5.72 0.83 14.70
C THR A 5 5.29 -0.53 14.13
N PRO A 6 4.61 -1.39 14.90
CA PRO A 6 4.01 -2.61 14.36
C PRO A 6 3.15 -2.34 13.12
N TRP A 7 2.99 -3.36 12.28
CA TRP A 7 2.07 -3.34 11.16
C TRP A 7 0.65 -3.15 11.66
N GLN A 8 -0.09 -2.24 11.02
CA GLN A 8 -1.48 -1.95 11.33
C GLN A 8 -2.21 -1.64 10.01
N TRP A 9 -3.27 -2.39 9.74
CA TRP A 9 -4.17 -2.12 8.62
C TRP A 9 -4.87 -0.78 8.84
N GLN A 10 -4.80 0.12 7.86
CA GLN A 10 -5.54 1.38 7.87
C GLN A 10 -7.00 1.15 7.44
N PHE A 11 -7.22 0.20 6.55
CA PHE A 11 -8.55 -0.11 6.01
C PHE A 11 -9.08 -1.43 6.57
N PRO A 12 -10.40 -1.51 6.86
CA PRO A 12 -11.01 -2.76 7.27
C PRO A 12 -10.80 -3.83 6.18
N PRO A 13 -10.64 -5.11 6.56
CA PRO A 13 -10.58 -6.18 5.58
C PRO A 13 -11.84 -6.18 4.73
N CYS A 14 -11.67 -5.98 3.42
CA CYS A 14 -12.69 -6.41 2.48
C CYS A 14 -12.79 -7.93 2.61
N SER A 15 -13.96 -8.43 2.94
CA SER A 15 -14.26 -9.82 3.35
C SER A 15 -13.80 -10.94 2.41
N LYS A 16 -13.16 -10.63 1.26
CA LYS A 16 -13.02 -11.57 0.15
C LYS A 16 -11.65 -11.70 -0.50
N TRP A 17 -10.62 -10.95 -0.13
CA TRP A 17 -9.41 -10.95 -0.95
C TRP A 17 -8.22 -11.69 -0.34
N ILE A 18 -8.13 -12.98 -0.67
CA ILE A 18 -6.90 -13.78 -0.69
C ILE A 18 -6.78 -14.34 -2.12
N PRO A 19 -5.68 -14.09 -2.85
CA PRO A 19 -5.56 -14.53 -4.23
C PRO A 19 -5.44 -16.05 -4.29
N LYS A 20 -6.28 -16.70 -5.10
CA LYS A 20 -6.29 -18.17 -5.27
C LYS A 20 -5.40 -18.66 -6.41
N ASN A 21 -4.95 -17.75 -7.27
CA ASN A 21 -4.13 -18.06 -8.43
C ASN A 21 -3.38 -16.81 -8.92
N GLY A 22 -2.44 -17.00 -9.86
CA GLY A 22 -1.64 -15.92 -10.42
C GLY A 22 -2.44 -14.86 -11.19
N ARG A 23 -3.62 -15.21 -11.73
CA ARG A 23 -4.49 -14.24 -12.40
C ARG A 23 -5.05 -13.23 -11.40
N MET A 24 -5.57 -13.68 -10.26
CA MET A 24 -6.06 -12.77 -9.21
C MET A 24 -4.96 -11.83 -8.70
N ARG A 25 -3.74 -12.34 -8.52
CA ARG A 25 -2.59 -11.50 -8.14
C ARG A 25 -2.28 -10.45 -9.21
N ARG A 26 -2.33 -10.83 -10.50
CA ARG A 26 -2.17 -9.90 -11.62
C ARG A 26 -3.28 -8.85 -11.63
N ASP A 27 -4.53 -9.25 -11.45
CA ASP A 27 -5.67 -8.34 -11.44
C ASP A 27 -5.54 -7.31 -10.31
N GLN A 28 -5.04 -7.72 -9.13
CA GLN A 28 -4.77 -6.78 -8.04
C GLN A 28 -3.60 -5.83 -8.33
N ALA A 29 -2.54 -6.32 -8.99
CA ALA A 29 -1.46 -5.44 -9.42
C ALA A 29 -1.94 -4.42 -10.47
N LEU A 30 -2.82 -4.82 -11.38
CA LEU A 30 -3.48 -3.90 -12.32
C LEU A 30 -4.37 -2.89 -11.58
N LYS A 31 -5.05 -3.29 -10.51
CA LYS A 31 -5.85 -2.37 -9.69
C LYS A 31 -4.97 -1.29 -9.04
N ILE A 32 -3.82 -1.66 -8.49
CA ILE A 32 -2.85 -0.67 -7.95
C ILE A 32 -2.42 0.35 -9.03
N ILE A 33 -2.22 -0.10 -10.27
CA ILE A 33 -1.89 0.78 -11.40
C ILE A 33 -3.06 1.72 -11.72
N GLU A 34 -4.28 1.20 -11.75
CA GLU A 34 -5.51 1.98 -11.99
C GLU A 34 -5.65 3.12 -10.96
N GLU A 35 -5.54 2.82 -9.66
CA GLU A 35 -5.62 3.85 -8.60
C GLU A 35 -4.53 4.93 -8.76
N ALA A 36 -3.31 4.52 -9.13
CA ALA A 36 -2.22 5.46 -9.36
C ALA A 36 -2.47 6.36 -10.59
N GLU A 37 -3.14 5.86 -11.62
CA GLU A 37 -3.58 6.69 -12.75
C GLU A 37 -4.69 7.68 -12.34
N GLU A 38 -5.57 7.30 -11.41
CA GLU A 38 -6.60 8.18 -10.86
C GLU A 38 -5.99 9.33 -10.04
N VAL A 39 -4.97 9.06 -9.22
CA VAL A 39 -4.13 10.09 -8.57
C VAL A 39 -3.58 11.09 -9.59
N MET A 40 -3.05 10.60 -10.71
CA MET A 40 -2.48 11.45 -11.76
C MET A 40 -3.52 12.33 -12.46
N LYS A 41 -4.79 11.90 -12.52
CA LYS A 41 -5.91 12.73 -13.02
C LYS A 41 -6.34 13.74 -11.96
N ALA A 42 -6.45 13.30 -10.70
CA ALA A 42 -6.94 14.09 -9.58
C ALA A 42 -6.00 15.22 -9.14
N GLN A 43 -4.68 15.08 -9.35
CA GLN A 43 -3.69 16.12 -8.99
C GLN A 43 -4.00 17.50 -9.63
N ARG A 44 -4.78 17.52 -10.72
CA ARG A 44 -5.15 18.74 -11.45
C ARG A 44 -6.47 19.37 -10.97
N VAL A 45 -7.24 18.66 -10.16
CA VAL A 45 -8.62 19.01 -9.78
C VAL A 45 -8.70 19.64 -8.38
N GLY A 46 -7.84 19.22 -7.44
CA GLY A 46 -7.72 19.83 -6.11
C GLY A 46 -7.59 18.82 -4.96
N ASP A 47 -7.40 19.35 -3.74
CA ASP A 47 -6.89 18.59 -2.59
C ASP A 47 -7.79 17.43 -2.08
N PRO A 48 -9.14 17.55 -1.98
CA PRO A 48 -9.94 16.45 -1.43
C PRO A 48 -10.00 15.22 -2.34
N LEU A 49 -10.13 15.42 -3.65
CA LEU A 49 -10.14 14.33 -4.63
C LEU A 49 -8.76 13.68 -4.70
N TYR A 50 -7.70 14.49 -4.79
CA TYR A 50 -6.33 13.99 -4.79
C TYR A 50 -6.01 13.14 -3.54
N ALA A 51 -6.41 13.60 -2.35
CA ALA A 51 -6.25 12.84 -1.12
C ALA A 51 -7.06 11.53 -1.10
N MET A 52 -8.27 11.52 -1.66
CA MET A 52 -9.09 10.31 -1.79
C MET A 52 -8.41 9.27 -2.68
N GLU A 53 -7.93 9.66 -3.87
CA GLU A 53 -7.24 8.73 -4.77
C GLU A 53 -5.93 8.18 -4.15
N LEU A 54 -5.21 8.99 -3.36
CA LEU A 54 -4.05 8.50 -2.61
C LEU A 54 -4.45 7.45 -1.56
N MET A 55 -5.59 7.62 -0.90
CA MET A 55 -6.14 6.65 0.03
C MET A 55 -6.56 5.36 -0.68
N ASP A 56 -7.06 5.44 -1.91
CA ASP A 56 -7.39 4.27 -2.72
C ASP A 56 -6.15 3.49 -3.16
N VAL A 57 -5.04 4.17 -3.50
CA VAL A 57 -3.73 3.51 -3.72
C VAL A 57 -3.27 2.76 -2.47
N ILE A 58 -3.37 3.36 -1.28
CA ILE A 58 -3.02 2.71 -0.01
C ILE A 58 -3.90 1.47 0.20
N ASN A 59 -5.21 1.59 0.01
CA ASN A 59 -6.15 0.47 0.15
C ASN A 59 -5.88 -0.67 -0.84
N ALA A 60 -5.55 -0.37 -2.10
CA ALA A 60 -5.19 -1.38 -3.10
C ALA A 60 -3.88 -2.09 -2.74
N CYS A 61 -2.89 -1.35 -2.20
CA CYS A 61 -1.65 -1.93 -1.70
C CYS A 61 -1.88 -2.81 -0.46
N GLU A 62 -2.66 -2.33 0.52
CA GLU A 62 -3.02 -3.11 1.71
C GLU A 62 -3.75 -4.39 1.32
N THR A 63 -4.67 -4.32 0.35
CA THR A 63 -5.36 -5.51 -0.18
C THR A 63 -4.37 -6.54 -0.72
N ALA A 64 -3.37 -6.11 -1.50
CA ALA A 64 -2.32 -7.00 -1.99
C ALA A 64 -1.48 -7.60 -0.84
N LEU A 65 -1.12 -6.81 0.17
CA LEU A 65 -0.33 -7.25 1.32
C LEU A 65 -1.02 -8.32 2.18
N ARG A 66 -2.34 -8.51 2.07
CA ARG A 66 -3.08 -9.56 2.79
C ARG A 66 -2.66 -10.98 2.42
N GLU A 67 -1.95 -11.18 1.31
CA GLU A 67 -1.35 -12.48 0.99
C GLU A 67 -0.14 -12.83 1.86
N VAL A 68 0.39 -11.86 2.61
CA VAL A 68 1.59 -11.99 3.44
C VAL A 68 1.18 -12.11 4.92
N PRO A 69 1.77 -13.05 5.68
CA PRO A 69 1.57 -13.14 7.12
C PRO A 69 1.94 -11.85 7.87
N GLU A 70 1.18 -11.47 8.90
CA GLU A 70 1.38 -10.20 9.63
C GLU A 70 2.75 -10.10 10.33
N ASP A 71 3.26 -11.21 10.88
CA ASP A 71 4.60 -11.29 11.47
C ASP A 71 5.72 -11.01 10.44
N THR A 72 5.46 -11.37 9.19
CA THR A 72 6.34 -11.09 8.05
C THR A 72 6.24 -9.62 7.63
N LEU A 73 5.04 -9.03 7.64
CA LEU A 73 4.82 -7.61 7.31
C LEU A 73 5.57 -6.67 8.26
N ASP A 74 5.61 -6.97 9.56
CA ASP A 74 6.41 -6.25 10.55
C ASP A 74 7.90 -6.16 10.17
N SER A 75 8.45 -7.30 9.77
CA SER A 75 9.86 -7.40 9.37
C SER A 75 10.13 -6.67 8.06
N ILE A 76 9.20 -6.74 7.09
CA ILE A 76 9.27 -6.00 5.83
C ILE A 76 9.19 -4.48 6.05
N LYS A 77 8.31 -4.02 6.96
CA LYS A 77 8.19 -2.60 7.32
C LYS A 77 9.50 -2.06 7.91
N ARG A 78 10.10 -2.79 8.87
CA ARG A 78 11.43 -2.46 9.43
C ARG A 78 12.51 -2.38 8.35
N ALA A 79 12.56 -3.38 7.46
CA ALA A 79 13.52 -3.40 6.35
C ALA A 79 13.33 -2.23 5.37
N THR A 80 12.07 -1.85 5.10
CA THR A 80 11.73 -0.73 4.23
C THR A 80 12.14 0.61 4.83
N ILE A 81 11.91 0.81 6.13
CA ILE A 81 12.35 2.01 6.86
C ILE A 81 13.87 2.11 6.81
N ARG A 82 14.59 1.06 7.18
CA ARG A 82 16.07 1.06 7.14
C ARG A 82 16.61 1.38 5.74
N LYS A 83 16.04 0.75 4.70
CA LYS A 83 16.42 1.03 3.30
C LYS A 83 16.21 2.50 2.92
N ASN A 84 15.18 3.14 3.47
CA ASN A 84 14.88 4.56 3.22
C ASN A 84 15.72 5.49 4.11
N GLU A 85 16.12 5.09 5.32
CA GLU A 85 17.14 5.79 6.14
C GLU A 85 18.47 5.83 5.37
N GLU A 86 18.91 4.70 4.79
CA GLU A 86 20.12 4.61 3.95
C GLU A 86 20.05 5.49 2.68
N ARG A 87 18.85 5.90 2.26
CA ARG A 87 18.62 6.83 1.13
C ARG A 87 18.50 8.30 1.55
N GLY A 88 18.54 8.59 2.85
CA GLY A 88 18.40 9.94 3.38
C GLY A 88 16.95 10.46 3.41
N TYR A 89 15.94 9.59 3.34
CA TYR A 89 14.53 10.00 3.47
C TYR A 89 14.12 10.28 4.92
N TYR A 90 14.92 9.83 5.89
CA TYR A 90 14.71 10.07 7.30
C TYR A 90 15.98 10.70 7.86
N GLU A 91 15.86 11.92 8.40
CA GLU A 91 16.93 12.63 9.13
C GLU A 91 17.20 12.01 10.51
#